data_AF-A0A6J4T1I3-F1
#
_entry.id   AF-A0A6J4T1I3-F1
#
_cell.length_a   1.000
_cell.length_b   1.000
_cell.length_c   1.000
_cell.angle_alpha   90.00
_cell.angle_beta   90.00
_cell.angle_gamma   90.00
#
_symmetry.space_group_name_H-M   'P 1'
#
loop_
_entity.id
_entity.type
_entity.pdbx_description
1 polymer ?
#
loop_
_entity_poly.entity_id
_entity_poly.type
_entity_poly.pdbx_seq_one_letter_code
_entity_poly.pdbx_strand_id
1 'polypeptide(L)'
;VGYDLSKLERQVDFRLDLVRSKPPIASLAATMALEHFTAILAHELLRNPRHLDSCEPESAALWRWHAIEEIEHKGVAYDTWLHATKHWPGFKRWQVKAKVMLLVTRNFVVDRTAGALELMRQDGITGPRAWARLFWFAFVGPGMMRKVFGAWASFFLPGFHPWNHDDRKLIAKAESDYAAALMPGASA
;
A
#
# COMPACT_ATOMS: atom_id res chain seq x y z
N VAL A 1 -26.64 -7.20 0.32
CA VAL A 1 -26.77 -6.08 1.27
C VAL A 1 -25.40 -5.41 1.32
N GLY A 2 -25.31 -4.10 1.08
CA GLY A 2 -24.02 -3.39 1.07
C GLY A 2 -23.60 -2.95 2.47
N TYR A 3 -22.29 -2.76 2.67
CA TYR A 3 -21.75 -2.14 3.89
C TYR A 3 -22.04 -0.63 3.90
N ASP A 4 -22.31 -0.07 5.07
CA ASP A 4 -22.28 1.39 5.29
C ASP A 4 -20.81 1.85 5.34
N LEU A 5 -20.41 2.60 4.32
CA LEU A 5 -19.05 3.11 4.16
C LEU A 5 -18.89 4.55 4.65
N SER A 6 -19.96 5.20 5.12
CA SER A 6 -19.95 6.64 5.41
C SER A 6 -18.89 7.04 6.45
N LYS A 7 -18.60 6.17 7.43
CA LYS A 7 -17.53 6.40 8.40
C LYS A 7 -16.13 6.34 7.77
N LEU A 8 -15.94 5.41 6.84
CA LEU A 8 -14.66 5.23 6.15
C LEU A 8 -14.44 6.39 5.17
N GLU A 9 -15.47 6.79 4.44
CA GLU A 9 -15.44 7.94 3.52
C GLU A 9 -15.07 9.23 4.25
N ARG A 10 -15.75 9.55 5.36
CA ARG A 10 -15.41 10.74 6.17
C ARG A 10 -13.96 10.75 6.65
N GLN A 11 -13.43 9.58 7.01
CA GLN A 11 -12.04 9.47 7.42
C GLN A 11 -11.09 9.72 6.24
N VAL A 12 -11.41 9.22 5.05
CA VAL A 12 -10.64 9.48 3.82
C VAL A 12 -10.67 10.97 3.47
N ASP A 13 -11.84 11.61 3.48
CA ASP A 13 -11.99 13.04 3.19
C ASP A 13 -11.15 13.88 4.15
N PHE A 14 -11.19 13.58 5.45
CA PHE A 14 -10.37 14.24 6.44
C PHE A 14 -8.86 14.13 6.14
N ARG A 15 -8.38 12.96 5.70
CA ARG A 15 -6.97 12.77 5.33
C ARG A 15 -6.62 13.56 4.07
N LEU A 16 -7.49 13.57 3.07
CA LEU A 16 -7.29 14.32 1.83
C LEU A 16 -7.23 15.82 2.09
N ASP A 17 -8.14 16.35 2.90
CA ASP A 17 -8.15 17.76 3.27
C ASP A 17 -6.91 18.15 4.08
N LEU A 18 -6.46 17.27 4.99
CA LEU A 18 -5.21 17.49 5.70
C LEU A 18 -4.03 17.58 4.74
N VAL A 19 -3.93 16.69 3.73
CA VAL A 19 -2.86 16.73 2.73
C VAL A 19 -2.96 17.98 1.85
N ARG A 20 -4.16 18.33 1.37
CA ARG A 20 -4.42 19.54 0.56
C ARG A 20 -4.08 20.83 1.31
N SER A 21 -4.21 20.84 2.63
CA SER A 21 -3.85 22.00 3.47
C SER A 21 -2.33 22.23 3.59
N LYS A 22 -1.49 21.28 3.15
CA LYS A 22 -0.03 21.38 3.26
C LYS A 22 0.60 21.95 1.98
N PRO A 23 1.82 22.48 2.06
CA PRO A 23 2.56 22.90 0.86
C PRO A 23 2.70 21.74 -0.13
N PRO A 24 2.74 21.99 -1.46
CA PRO A 24 2.78 20.94 -2.48
C PRO A 24 3.88 19.90 -2.28
N ILE A 25 5.05 20.31 -1.76
CA ILE A 25 6.16 19.40 -1.49
C ILE A 25 5.86 18.38 -0.38
N ALA A 26 5.02 18.73 0.58
CA ALA A 26 4.56 17.81 1.62
C ALA A 26 3.56 16.80 1.05
N SER A 27 2.67 17.24 0.16
CA SER A 27 1.76 16.34 -0.56
C SER A 27 2.53 15.35 -1.43
N LEU A 28 3.53 15.81 -2.17
CA LEU A 28 4.40 14.94 -2.97
C LEU A 28 5.17 13.94 -2.10
N ALA A 29 5.68 14.36 -0.95
CA ALA A 29 6.33 13.45 -0.01
C ALA A 29 5.35 12.41 0.56
N ALA A 30 4.10 12.81 0.83
CA ALA A 30 3.05 11.89 1.27
C ALA A 30 2.69 10.89 0.17
N THR A 31 2.52 11.33 -1.08
CA THR A 31 2.30 10.46 -2.25
C THR A 31 3.44 9.46 -2.39
N MET A 32 4.70 9.92 -2.45
CA MET A 32 5.87 9.04 -2.51
C MET A 32 5.85 7.96 -1.42
N ALA A 33 5.57 8.35 -0.17
CA ALA A 33 5.56 7.40 0.94
C ALA A 33 4.36 6.45 0.87
N LEU A 34 3.18 6.93 0.45
CA LEU A 34 1.98 6.12 0.32
C LEU A 34 2.15 5.06 -0.76
N GLU A 35 2.48 5.48 -1.99
CA GLU A 35 2.74 4.60 -3.15
C GLU A 35 3.82 3.56 -2.80
N HIS A 36 4.88 3.97 -2.09
CA HIS A 36 5.89 3.00 -1.70
C HIS A 36 5.40 2.00 -0.65
N PHE A 37 4.62 2.46 0.33
CA PHE A 37 4.07 1.59 1.37
C PHE A 37 3.05 0.60 0.81
N THR A 38 2.17 1.05 -0.08
CA THR A 38 1.18 0.21 -0.77
C THR A 38 1.85 -0.75 -1.74
N ALA A 39 2.89 -0.33 -2.47
CA ALA A 39 3.68 -1.23 -3.32
C ALA A 39 4.33 -2.39 -2.55
N ILE A 40 4.80 -2.14 -1.32
CA ILE A 40 5.33 -3.19 -0.44
C ILE A 40 4.23 -4.21 -0.10
N LEU A 41 3.01 -3.76 0.20
CA LEU A 41 1.87 -4.64 0.47
C LEU A 41 1.45 -5.40 -0.80
N ALA A 42 1.40 -4.71 -1.94
CA ALA A 42 1.05 -5.24 -3.25
C ALA A 42 2.01 -6.37 -3.67
N HIS A 43 3.32 -6.17 -3.47
CA HIS A 43 4.32 -7.22 -3.71
C HIS A 43 3.99 -8.51 -2.94
N GLU A 44 3.73 -8.41 -1.63
CA GLU A 44 3.39 -9.60 -0.82
C GLU A 44 2.03 -10.18 -1.19
N LEU A 45 1.06 -9.34 -1.59
CA LEU A 45 -0.24 -9.77 -2.09
C LEU A 45 -0.11 -10.66 -3.33
N LEU A 46 0.67 -10.21 -4.33
CA LEU A 46 0.91 -10.97 -5.56
C LEU A 46 1.78 -12.22 -5.32
N ARG A 47 2.75 -12.12 -4.41
CA ARG A 47 3.67 -13.22 -4.10
C ARG A 47 3.00 -14.38 -3.38
N ASN A 48 2.02 -14.12 -2.52
CA ASN A 48 1.37 -15.13 -1.69
C ASN A 48 -0.15 -15.17 -1.93
N PRO A 49 -0.66 -16.14 -2.72
CA PRO A 49 -2.08 -16.20 -3.10
C PRO A 49 -3.02 -16.33 -1.91
N ARG A 50 -2.53 -16.85 -0.76
CA ARG A 50 -3.31 -17.00 0.48
C ARG A 50 -3.95 -15.73 1.02
N HIS A 51 -3.51 -14.55 0.59
CA HIS A 51 -4.16 -13.29 0.95
C HIS A 51 -5.50 -13.08 0.25
N LEU A 52 -5.74 -13.78 -0.86
CA LEU A 52 -6.93 -13.67 -1.70
C LEU A 52 -7.75 -14.98 -1.79
N ASP A 53 -7.34 -16.06 -1.12
CA ASP A 53 -8.03 -17.37 -1.18
C ASP A 53 -9.51 -17.30 -0.79
N SER A 54 -9.86 -16.37 0.11
CA SER A 54 -11.23 -16.17 0.61
C SER A 54 -12.01 -15.09 -0.16
N CYS A 55 -11.39 -14.44 -1.13
CA CYS A 55 -12.04 -13.38 -1.91
C CYS A 55 -12.83 -13.98 -3.07
N GLU A 56 -13.96 -13.35 -3.39
CA GLU A 56 -14.68 -13.67 -4.64
C GLU A 56 -13.76 -13.43 -5.86
N PRO A 57 -13.90 -14.23 -6.94
CA PRO A 57 -12.98 -14.18 -8.08
C PRO A 57 -12.79 -12.77 -8.68
N GLU A 58 -13.87 -12.01 -8.82
CA GLU A 58 -13.85 -10.65 -9.37
C GLU A 58 -13.11 -9.68 -8.45
N SER A 59 -13.38 -9.75 -7.14
CA SER A 59 -12.67 -8.93 -6.14
C SER A 59 -11.18 -9.27 -6.10
N ALA A 60 -10.84 -10.55 -6.17
CA ALA A 60 -9.44 -10.99 -6.21
C ALA A 60 -8.73 -10.50 -7.48
N ALA A 61 -9.40 -10.50 -8.64
CA ALA A 61 -8.87 -9.97 -9.89
C ALA A 61 -8.61 -8.47 -9.80
N LEU A 62 -9.57 -7.69 -9.27
CA LEU A 62 -9.42 -6.26 -9.03
C LEU A 62 -8.20 -5.95 -8.14
N TRP A 63 -8.06 -6.69 -7.04
CA TRP A 63 -6.93 -6.52 -6.11
C TRP A 63 -5.59 -6.84 -6.74
N ARG A 64 -5.50 -7.83 -7.64
CA ARG A 64 -4.26 -8.16 -8.36
C ARG A 64 -3.90 -7.08 -9.37
N TRP A 65 -4.87 -6.63 -10.16
CA TRP A 65 -4.67 -5.53 -11.11
C TRP A 65 -4.18 -4.27 -10.37
N HIS A 66 -4.87 -3.87 -9.30
CA HIS A 66 -4.47 -2.71 -8.52
C HIS A 66 -3.09 -2.88 -7.87
N ALA A 67 -2.76 -4.09 -7.40
CA ALA A 67 -1.43 -4.37 -6.86
C ALA A 67 -0.31 -4.23 -7.91
N ILE A 68 -0.58 -4.53 -9.17
CA ILE A 68 0.39 -4.29 -10.26
C ILE A 68 0.62 -2.78 -10.42
N GLU A 69 -0.46 -1.98 -10.51
CA GLU A 69 -0.35 -0.51 -10.66
C GLU A 69 0.49 0.13 -9.54
N GLU A 70 0.24 -0.26 -8.28
CA GLU A 70 0.98 0.27 -7.13
C GLU A 70 2.49 -0.04 -7.22
N ILE A 71 2.86 -1.23 -7.72
CA ILE A 71 4.27 -1.60 -7.92
C ILE A 71 4.91 -0.76 -9.04
N GLU A 72 4.16 -0.43 -10.09
CA GLU A 72 4.64 0.40 -11.20
C GLU A 72 4.81 1.88 -10.78
N HIS A 73 3.88 2.40 -9.99
CA HIS A 73 3.89 3.78 -9.53
C HIS A 73 4.96 4.11 -8.49
N LYS A 74 5.39 3.11 -7.68
CA LYS A 74 6.34 3.33 -6.55
C LYS A 74 7.61 4.08 -6.96
N GLY A 75 8.15 3.79 -8.14
CA GLY A 75 9.38 4.38 -8.63
C GLY A 75 9.15 5.77 -9.20
N VAL A 76 8.08 5.95 -9.99
CA VAL A 76 7.70 7.26 -10.55
C VAL A 76 7.48 8.29 -9.44
N ALA A 77 6.78 7.92 -8.36
CA ALA A 77 6.54 8.82 -7.23
C ALA A 77 7.84 9.20 -6.50
N TYR A 78 8.77 8.26 -6.33
CA TYR A 78 10.07 8.49 -5.70
C TYR A 78 10.99 9.36 -6.57
N ASP A 79 11.09 9.07 -7.86
CA ASP A 79 11.88 9.83 -8.82
C ASP A 79 11.37 11.28 -8.94
N THR A 80 10.05 11.47 -8.93
CA THR A 80 9.43 12.81 -8.91
C THR A 80 9.80 13.58 -7.64
N TRP A 81 9.75 12.94 -6.47
CA TRP A 81 10.17 13.55 -5.22
C TRP A 81 11.67 13.87 -5.18
N LEU A 82 12.52 12.99 -5.71
CA LEU A 82 13.96 13.25 -5.84
C LEU A 82 14.23 14.45 -6.75
N HIS A 83 13.51 14.56 -7.87
CA HIS A 83 13.64 15.69 -8.78
C HIS A 83 13.20 17.00 -8.12
N ALA A 84 12.03 17.02 -7.49
CA ALA A 84 11.49 18.21 -6.81
C ALA A 84 12.38 18.69 -5.64
N THR A 85 13.13 17.77 -5.03
CA THR A 85 14.02 18.06 -3.89
C THR A 85 15.50 18.08 -4.26
N LYS A 86 15.87 18.10 -5.56
CA LYS A 86 17.27 17.98 -6.02
C LYS A 86 18.25 19.00 -5.42
N HIS A 87 17.74 20.18 -5.03
CA HIS A 87 18.52 21.25 -4.40
C HIS A 87 18.68 21.10 -2.88
N TRP A 88 18.03 20.11 -2.25
CA TRP A 88 18.10 19.91 -0.81
C TRP A 88 19.34 19.11 -0.41
N PRO A 89 19.91 19.38 0.78
CA PRO A 89 20.93 18.53 1.36
C PRO A 89 20.45 17.07 1.48
N GLY A 90 21.34 16.11 1.18
CA GLY A 90 21.01 14.68 1.21
C GLY A 90 20.42 14.21 2.55
N PHE A 91 20.98 14.70 3.67
CA PHE A 91 20.46 14.39 5.01
C PHE A 91 19.04 14.91 5.23
N LYS A 92 18.71 16.12 4.73
CA LYS A 92 17.36 16.69 4.82
C LYS A 92 16.36 15.84 4.04
N ARG A 93 16.72 15.42 2.82
CA ARG A 93 15.90 14.50 2.00
C ARG A 93 15.62 13.22 2.76
N TRP A 94 16.67 12.55 3.23
CA TRP A 94 16.55 11.31 4.02
C TRP A 94 15.64 11.49 5.24
N GLN A 95 15.84 12.55 6.03
CA GLN A 95 15.05 12.81 7.23
C GLN A 95 13.57 13.04 6.90
N VAL A 96 13.26 13.79 5.82
CA VAL A 96 11.88 14.05 5.41
C VAL A 96 11.20 12.78 4.93
N LYS A 97 11.83 11.99 4.04
CA LYS A 97 11.21 10.74 3.59
C LYS A 97 10.95 9.77 4.75
N ALA A 98 11.89 9.66 5.70
CA ALA A 98 11.77 8.77 6.85
C ALA A 98 10.59 9.20 7.75
N LYS A 99 10.51 10.48 8.09
CA LYS A 99 9.41 11.02 8.91
C LYS A 99 8.06 10.84 8.23
N VAL A 100 7.97 11.13 6.94
CA VAL A 100 6.71 11.02 6.19
C VAL A 100 6.29 9.55 6.06
N MET A 101 7.21 8.63 5.80
CA MET A 101 6.92 7.19 5.82
C MET A 101 6.35 6.74 7.16
N LEU A 102 6.96 7.13 8.29
CA LEU A 102 6.43 6.79 9.61
C LEU A 102 5.01 7.33 9.84
N LEU A 103 4.73 8.57 9.41
CA LEU A 103 3.41 9.18 9.51
C LEU A 103 2.38 8.45 8.64
N VAL A 104 2.73 8.13 7.39
CA VAL A 104 1.89 7.39 6.46
C VAL A 104 1.62 5.99 7.00
N THR A 105 2.64 5.24 7.40
CA THR A 105 2.49 3.90 7.99
C THR A 105 1.57 3.94 9.21
N ARG A 106 1.78 4.88 10.14
CA ARG A 106 0.93 5.02 11.33
C ARG A 106 -0.53 5.29 10.96
N ASN A 107 -0.76 6.30 10.11
CA ASN A 107 -2.12 6.70 9.74
C ASN A 107 -2.83 5.59 8.96
N PHE A 108 -2.14 4.95 8.01
CA PHE A 108 -2.67 3.83 7.25
C PHE A 108 -3.07 2.67 8.16
N VAL A 109 -2.19 2.25 9.08
CA VAL A 109 -2.48 1.13 9.99
C VAL A 109 -3.64 1.45 10.92
N VAL A 110 -3.70 2.67 11.48
CA VAL A 110 -4.82 3.11 12.33
C VAL A 110 -6.13 3.11 11.55
N ASP A 111 -6.15 3.75 10.38
CA ASP A 111 -7.38 3.91 9.59
C ASP A 111 -7.87 2.57 9.02
N ARG A 112 -6.96 1.68 8.60
CA ARG A 112 -7.32 0.32 8.12
C ARG A 112 -7.76 -0.59 9.24
N THR A 113 -7.15 -0.48 10.42
CA THR A 113 -7.61 -1.22 11.61
C THR A 113 -9.01 -0.78 12.01
N ALA A 114 -9.25 0.53 12.08
CA ALA A 114 -10.58 1.07 12.40
C ALA A 114 -11.62 0.68 11.34
N GLY A 115 -11.30 0.77 10.05
CA GLY A 115 -12.17 0.34 8.96
C GLY A 115 -12.51 -1.14 9.03
N ALA A 116 -11.50 -2.01 9.20
CA ALA A 116 -11.72 -3.46 9.32
C ALA A 116 -12.59 -3.81 10.54
N LEU A 117 -12.40 -3.12 11.67
CA LEU A 117 -13.23 -3.31 12.86
C LEU A 117 -14.66 -2.82 12.65
N GLU A 118 -14.87 -1.73 11.92
CA GLU A 118 -16.22 -1.25 11.58
C GLU A 118 -16.94 -2.22 10.64
N LEU A 119 -16.26 -2.76 9.62
CA LEU A 119 -16.86 -3.76 8.72
C LEU A 119 -17.21 -5.04 9.49
N MET A 120 -16.28 -5.56 10.31
CA MET A 120 -16.57 -6.71 11.19
C MET A 120 -17.74 -6.43 12.15
N ARG A 121 -17.89 -5.20 12.66
CA ARG A 121 -19.02 -4.81 13.51
C ARG A 121 -20.35 -4.91 12.74
N GLN A 122 -20.38 -4.56 11.46
CA GLN A 122 -21.56 -4.72 10.60
C GLN A 122 -21.91 -6.20 10.38
N ASP A 123 -20.92 -7.09 10.41
CA ASP A 123 -21.10 -8.55 10.40
C ASP A 123 -21.39 -9.16 11.79
N GLY A 124 -21.60 -8.32 12.83
CA GLY A 124 -21.86 -8.76 14.20
C GLY A 124 -20.64 -9.27 14.97
N ILE A 125 -19.42 -9.12 14.43
CA ILE A 125 -18.17 -9.52 15.07
C ILE A 125 -17.59 -8.31 15.80
N THR A 126 -17.59 -8.33 17.13
CA THR A 126 -17.15 -7.19 17.96
C THR A 126 -16.21 -7.60 19.10
N GLY A 127 -15.68 -6.61 19.82
CA GLY A 127 -14.90 -6.81 21.03
C GLY A 127 -13.57 -7.56 20.81
N PRO A 128 -13.07 -8.30 21.82
CA PRO A 128 -11.80 -9.01 21.75
C PRO A 128 -11.70 -10.01 20.58
N ARG A 129 -12.84 -10.59 20.17
CA ARG A 129 -12.90 -11.54 19.05
C ARG A 129 -12.55 -10.86 17.71
N ALA A 130 -13.03 -9.65 17.48
CA ALA A 130 -12.72 -8.89 16.26
C ALA A 130 -11.21 -8.58 16.20
N TRP A 131 -10.65 -8.09 17.32
CA TRP A 131 -9.23 -7.80 17.45
C TRP A 131 -8.35 -9.04 17.27
N ALA A 132 -8.71 -10.18 17.88
CA ALA A 132 -7.95 -11.42 17.74
C ALA A 132 -7.93 -11.91 16.29
N ARG A 133 -9.08 -11.85 15.59
CA ARG A 133 -9.18 -12.22 14.17
C ARG A 133 -8.32 -11.32 13.29
N LEU A 134 -8.40 -10.01 13.50
CA LEU A 134 -7.61 -9.04 12.74
C LEU A 134 -6.10 -9.21 12.99
N PHE A 135 -5.70 -9.39 14.25
CA PHE A 135 -4.31 -9.66 14.61
C PHE A 135 -3.79 -10.94 13.95
N TRP A 136 -4.58 -12.02 14.01
CA TRP A 136 -4.23 -13.29 13.39
C TRP A 136 -4.02 -13.13 11.88
N PHE A 137 -4.95 -12.47 11.19
CA PHE A 137 -4.85 -12.21 9.77
C PHE A 137 -3.60 -11.37 9.42
N ALA A 138 -3.36 -10.30 10.18
CA ALA A 138 -2.28 -9.36 9.92
C ALA A 138 -0.87 -9.93 10.21
N PHE A 139 -0.71 -10.75 11.26
CA PHE A 139 0.63 -11.16 11.75
C PHE A 139 0.88 -12.67 11.70
N VAL A 140 -0.15 -13.50 11.85
CA VAL A 140 0.00 -14.96 11.94
C VAL A 140 -0.16 -15.60 10.56
N GLY A 141 -1.39 -15.63 10.05
CA GLY A 141 -1.76 -16.29 8.81
C GLY A 141 -2.95 -15.59 8.17
N PRO A 142 -2.80 -14.99 6.98
CA PRO A 142 -1.66 -15.08 6.05
C PRO A 142 -0.45 -14.21 6.42
N GLY A 143 -0.57 -13.29 7.40
CA GLY A 143 0.57 -12.65 8.07
C GLY A 143 1.25 -11.52 7.28
N MET A 144 0.47 -10.70 6.56
CA MET A 144 0.94 -9.59 5.72
C MET A 144 1.98 -8.69 6.42
N MET A 145 1.64 -8.14 7.59
CA MET A 145 2.46 -7.15 8.30
C MET A 145 3.83 -7.70 8.72
N ARG A 146 3.89 -8.98 9.09
CA ARG A 146 5.13 -9.65 9.46
C ARG A 146 6.05 -9.83 8.26
N LYS A 147 5.49 -10.17 7.09
CA LYS A 147 6.27 -10.50 5.89
C LYS A 147 6.79 -9.25 5.17
N VAL A 148 6.04 -8.16 5.24
CA VAL A 148 6.44 -6.89 4.60
C VAL A 148 7.41 -6.06 5.43
N PHE A 149 7.63 -6.40 6.70
CA PHE A 149 8.47 -5.62 7.62
C PHE A 149 9.89 -5.38 7.10
N GLY A 150 10.52 -6.39 6.48
CA GLY A 150 11.87 -6.25 5.93
C GLY A 150 11.96 -5.23 4.78
N ALA A 151 10.98 -5.25 3.87
CA ALA A 151 10.91 -4.29 2.77
C ALA A 151 10.56 -2.88 3.27
N TRP A 152 9.68 -2.78 4.27
CA TRP A 152 9.41 -1.50 4.93
C TRP A 152 10.65 -0.92 5.63
N ALA A 153 11.43 -1.75 6.32
CA ALA A 153 12.64 -1.32 7.01
C ALA A 153 13.73 -0.85 6.02
N SER A 154 13.83 -1.45 4.82
CA SER A 154 14.83 -1.07 3.82
C SER A 154 14.64 0.37 3.32
N PHE A 155 13.40 0.89 3.34
CA PHE A 155 13.09 2.28 2.96
C PHE A 155 13.90 3.33 3.74
N PHE A 156 14.25 3.02 4.99
CA PHE A 156 14.98 3.91 5.88
C PHE A 156 16.49 3.91 5.66
N LEU A 157 17.02 2.98 4.84
CA LEU A 157 18.45 2.92 4.58
C LEU A 157 18.93 4.14 3.76
N PRO A 158 20.15 4.64 4.04
CA PRO A 158 20.84 5.56 3.13
C PRO A 158 20.99 4.93 1.74
N GLY A 159 20.79 5.70 0.68
CA GLY A 159 20.91 5.19 -0.70
C GLY A 159 19.77 4.29 -1.17
N PHE A 160 18.73 4.08 -0.38
CA PHE A 160 17.55 3.35 -0.80
C PHE A 160 16.92 3.94 -2.07
N HIS A 161 16.57 3.07 -3.02
CA HIS A 161 15.73 3.36 -4.17
C HIS A 161 14.68 2.25 -4.35
N PRO A 162 13.42 2.57 -4.70
CA PRO A 162 12.39 1.54 -4.90
C PRO A 162 12.74 0.48 -5.95
N TRP A 163 13.52 0.87 -6.98
CA TRP A 163 14.02 -0.02 -8.03
C TRP A 163 15.10 -1.01 -7.57
N ASN A 164 15.60 -0.91 -6.33
CA ASN A 164 16.46 -1.96 -5.76
C ASN A 164 15.70 -3.28 -5.58
N HIS A 165 14.37 -3.25 -5.60
CA HIS A 165 13.48 -4.41 -5.62
C HIS A 165 12.89 -4.57 -7.03
N ASP A 166 13.43 -5.51 -7.80
CA ASP A 166 12.96 -5.82 -9.17
C ASP A 166 11.74 -6.74 -9.14
N ASP A 167 10.58 -6.15 -9.42
CA ASP A 167 9.28 -6.83 -9.40
C ASP A 167 8.81 -7.25 -10.80
N ARG A 168 9.58 -7.01 -11.86
CA ARG A 168 9.14 -7.28 -13.24
C ARG A 168 8.78 -8.74 -13.47
N LYS A 169 9.53 -9.67 -12.87
CA LYS A 169 9.23 -11.11 -12.94
C LYS A 169 7.93 -11.47 -12.20
N LEU A 170 7.61 -10.74 -11.13
CA LEU A 170 6.39 -10.95 -10.36
C LEU A 170 5.17 -10.41 -11.11
N ILE A 171 5.30 -9.21 -11.71
CA ILE A 171 4.28 -8.60 -12.57
C ILE A 171 4.00 -9.51 -13.78
N ALA A 172 5.03 -9.87 -14.53
CA ALA A 172 4.87 -10.72 -15.73
C ALA A 172 4.20 -12.07 -15.42
N LYS A 173 4.50 -12.65 -14.25
CA LYS A 173 3.81 -13.86 -13.79
C LYS A 173 2.33 -13.59 -13.52
N ALA A 174 2.03 -12.54 -12.75
CA ALA A 174 0.65 -12.17 -12.45
C ALA A 174 -0.14 -11.87 -13.73
N GLU A 175 0.43 -11.15 -14.68
CA GLU A 175 -0.15 -10.85 -15.99
C GLU A 175 -0.37 -12.10 -16.85
N SER A 176 0.57 -13.05 -16.84
CA SER A 176 0.45 -14.30 -17.62
C SER A 176 -0.73 -15.17 -17.18
N ASP A 177 -1.12 -15.10 -15.91
CA ASP A 177 -2.30 -15.77 -15.37
C ASP A 177 -3.61 -15.14 -15.91
N TYR A 178 -3.53 -13.96 -16.54
CA TYR A 178 -4.64 -13.20 -17.14
C TYR A 178 -4.39 -12.87 -18.61
N ALA A 179 -3.88 -13.83 -19.40
CA ALA A 179 -3.59 -13.63 -20.83
C ALA A 179 -4.78 -13.04 -21.65
N ALA A 180 -6.02 -13.22 -21.20
CA ALA A 180 -7.22 -12.63 -21.82
C ALA A 180 -7.41 -11.11 -21.54
N ALA A 181 -6.73 -10.55 -20.53
CA ALA A 181 -6.73 -9.12 -20.19
C ALA A 181 -5.51 -8.38 -20.79
N LEU A 182 -4.56 -9.09 -21.37
CA LEU A 182 -3.45 -8.49 -22.11
C LEU A 182 -4.00 -7.89 -23.41
N MET A 183 -3.94 -6.57 -23.53
CA MET A 183 -4.25 -5.87 -24.78
C MET A 183 -3.34 -6.43 -25.90
N PRO A 184 -3.88 -6.78 -27.09
CA PRO A 184 -3.06 -7.24 -28.19
C PRO A 184 -2.07 -6.13 -28.59
N GLY A 185 -0.80 -6.24 -28.16
CA GLY A 185 0.25 -5.27 -28.48
C GLY A 185 1.20 -4.90 -27.33
N ALA A 186 1.00 -5.37 -26.10
CA ALA A 186 1.90 -5.08 -24.97
C ALA A 186 3.14 -6.00 -24.89
N SER A 187 3.61 -6.50 -26.02
CA SER A 187 4.88 -7.23 -26.11
C SER A 187 5.70 -6.68 -27.28
N ALA A 188 6.66 -5.81 -26.93
CA ALA A 188 7.78 -5.42 -27.77
C ALA A 188 9.06 -5.50 -26.94
#